data_AF-A0A8X6FTD4-F1
#
_entry.id   AF-A0A8X6FTD4-F1
#
_cell.length_a   1.000
_cell.length_b   1.000
_cell.length_c   1.000
_cell.angle_alpha   90.00
_cell.angle_beta   90.00
_cell.angle_gamma   90.00
#
_symmetry.space_group_name_H-M   'P 1'
#
loop_
_entity.id
_entity.type
_entity.pdbx_description
1 polymer ?
#
loop_
_entity_poly.entity_id
_entity_poly.type
_entity_poly.pdbx_seq_one_letter_code
_entity_poly.pdbx_strand_id
1 'polypeptide(L)' 'MDQSVYPCEDFYQYAGGGWIKANSLQENERDWGRNKELAIINYYSLKYVLAVVADGAVVEPVVMILVVVIVLGGC' A
#
# COMPACT_ATOMS: atom_id res chain seq x y z
N MET A 1 -0.01 13.71 11.98
CA MET A 1 0.67 14.72 12.79
C MET A 1 -0.14 15.01 14.05
N ASP A 2 0.55 15.25 15.16
CA ASP A 2 0.00 15.74 16.42
C ASP A 2 0.64 17.09 16.75
N GLN A 3 -0.06 18.18 16.42
CA GLN A 3 0.48 19.54 16.57
C GLN A 3 0.49 20.04 18.03
N SER A 4 -0.01 19.22 18.97
CA SER A 4 0.07 19.54 20.40
C SER A 4 1.44 19.24 21.02
N VAL A 5 2.32 18.52 20.30
CA VAL A 5 3.67 18.13 20.74
C VAL A 5 4.70 19.03 20.05
N TYR A 6 5.71 19.51 20.79
CA TYR A 6 6.78 20.29 20.17
C TYR A 6 7.77 19.36 19.43
N PRO A 7 8.10 19.62 18.15
CA PRO A 7 8.90 18.69 17.34
C PRO A 7 10.33 18.49 17.86
N CYS A 8 10.92 19.46 18.58
CA CYS A 8 12.25 19.30 19.16
C CYS A 8 12.25 18.45 20.44
N GLU A 9 11.10 18.23 21.07
CA GLU A 9 10.97 17.39 22.26
C GLU A 9 10.68 15.93 21.89
N ASP A 10 9.72 15.72 20.97
CA ASP A 10 9.42 14.39 20.43
C ASP A 10 8.93 14.50 18.98
N PHE A 11 9.88 14.40 18.05
CA PHE A 11 9.58 14.48 16.63
C PHE A 11 8.73 13.30 16.14
N TYR A 12 8.90 12.12 16.74
CA TYR A 12 8.14 10.93 16.33
C TYR A 12 6.66 11.10 16.65
N GLN A 13 6.35 11.54 17.86
CA GLN A 13 4.97 11.83 18.26
C GLN A 13 4.40 13.04 17.54
N TYR A 14 5.19 14.09 17.27
CA TYR A 14 4.74 15.22 16.45
C TYR A 14 4.34 14.78 15.03
N ALA A 15 5.19 14.01 14.35
CA ALA A 15 4.93 13.60 12.96
C ALA A 15 3.79 12.55 12.89
N GLY A 16 3.83 11.55 13.76
CA GLY A 16 2.99 10.35 13.70
C GLY A 16 1.84 10.29 14.70
N GLY A 17 1.85 11.08 15.77
CA GLY A 17 0.98 10.91 16.94
C GLY A 17 -0.51 10.95 16.64
N GLY A 18 -0.95 11.82 15.72
CA GLY A 18 -2.35 11.84 15.29
C GLY A 18 -2.79 10.56 14.59
N TRP A 19 -1.90 9.92 13.83
CA TRP A 19 -2.19 8.62 13.19
C TRP A 19 -2.21 7.50 14.24
N ILE A 20 -1.25 7.49 15.17
CA ILE A 20 -1.20 6.51 16.28
C ILE A 20 -2.48 6.56 17.11
N LYS A 21 -2.99 7.74 17.44
CA LYS A 21 -4.25 7.94 18.17
C LYS A 21 -5.47 7.37 17.42
N ALA A 22 -5.48 7.49 16.09
CA ALA A 22 -6.59 7.02 15.25
C ALA A 22 -6.49 5.53 14.88
N ASN A 23 -5.33 4.89 15.09
CA ASN A 23 -5.03 3.55 14.60
C ASN A 23 -4.40 2.71 15.72
N SER A 24 -5.22 2.28 16.67
CA SER A 24 -4.79 1.37 17.73
C SER A 24 -4.39 0.01 17.17
N LEU A 25 -3.43 -0.64 17.82
CA LEU A 25 -3.04 -2.02 17.50
C LEU A 25 -4.26 -2.94 17.65
N GLN A 26 -4.54 -3.74 16.62
CA GLN A 26 -5.61 -4.74 16.64
C GLN A 26 -5.21 -5.92 17.55
N GLU A 27 -6.18 -6.58 18.19
CA GLU A 27 -5.94 -7.57 19.25
C GLU A 27 -5.04 -8.75 18.82
N ASN A 28 -5.07 -9.11 17.53
CA ASN A 28 -4.33 -10.22 16.95
C ASN A 28 -3.08 -9.80 16.17
N GLU A 29 -2.70 -8.52 16.21
CA GLU A 29 -1.52 -8.01 15.52
C GLU A 29 -0.43 -7.61 16.51
N ARG A 30 0.83 -7.87 16.13
CA ARG A 30 2.00 -7.45 16.94
C ARG A 30 2.47 -6.04 16.60
N ASP A 31 2.11 -5.55 15.42
CA ASP A 31 2.52 -4.28 14.87
C ASP A 31 1.48 -3.74 13.88
N TRP A 32 1.23 -2.44 13.95
CA TRP A 32 0.35 -1.72 13.02
C TRP A 32 1.02 -0.41 12.62
N GLY A 33 1.08 -0.15 11.32
CA GLY A 33 1.85 0.97 10.77
C GLY A 33 1.72 1.06 9.25
N ARG A 34 2.11 2.20 8.69
CA ARG A 34 2.07 2.44 7.23
C ARG A 34 2.86 1.40 6.43
N ASN A 35 3.96 0.88 7.00
CA ASN A 35 4.74 -0.20 6.36
C ASN A 35 3.97 -1.53 6.32
N LYS A 36 3.20 -1.83 7.37
CA LYS A 36 2.32 -3.00 7.43
C LYS A 36 1.21 -2.89 6.39
N GLU A 37 0.57 -1.72 6.28
CA GLU A 37 -0.43 -1.44 5.24
C GLU A 37 0.14 -1.72 3.84
N LEU A 38 1.33 -1.19 3.54
CA LEU A 38 1.99 -1.41 2.25
C LEU A 38 2.35 -2.88 2.03
N ALA A 39 2.84 -3.58 3.06
CA ALA A 39 3.14 -5.00 2.98
C ALA A 39 1.90 -5.85 2.69
N ILE A 40 0.75 -5.51 3.30
CA ILE A 40 -0.53 -6.17 3.05
C ILE A 40 -0.94 -5.96 1.59
N ILE A 41 -0.87 -4.73 1.07
CA ILE A 41 -1.20 -4.43 -0.32
C ILE A 41 -0.29 -5.23 -1.27
N ASN A 42 1.02 -5.19 -1.05
CA ASN A 42 1.99 -5.93 -1.86
C ASN A 42 1.72 -7.44 -1.84
N TYR A 43 1.39 -8.00 -0.68
CA TYR A 43 1.06 -9.40 -0.53
C TYR A 43 -0.16 -9.80 -1.38
N TYR A 44 -1.22 -8.98 -1.38
CA TYR A 44 -2.40 -9.24 -2.22
C TYR A 44 -2.09 -9.11 -3.71
N SER A 45 -1.29 -8.12 -4.11
CA SER A 45 -0.84 -7.99 -5.50
C SER A 45 -0.04 -9.21 -5.95
N LEU A 46 0.88 -9.70 -5.12
CA LEU A 46 1.65 -10.91 -5.39
C LEU A 46 0.76 -12.15 -5.48
N LYS A 47 -0.18 -12.31 -4.54
CA LYS A 47 -1.16 -13.40 -4.59
C LYS A 47 -1.95 -13.41 -5.88
N TYR A 48 -2.41 -12.24 -6.32
CA TYR A 48 -3.14 -12.10 -7.57
C TYR A 48 -2.28 -12.53 -8.77
N VAL A 49 -1.05 -12.00 -8.88
CA VAL A 49 -0.13 -12.36 -9.97
C VAL A 49 0.16 -13.86 -9.98
N LEU A 50 0.40 -14.46 -8.82
CA LEU A 50 0.67 -15.90 -8.71
C LEU A 50 -0.55 -16.76 -9.09
N ALA A 51 -1.76 -16.33 -8.72
CA ALA A 51 -2.98 -17.03 -9.10
C ALA A 51 -3.19 -17.00 -10.62
N VAL A 52 -3.06 -15.82 -11.24
CA VAL A 52 -3.18 -15.66 -12.69
C VAL A 52 -2.17 -16.53 -13.45
N VAL A 53 -0.91 -16.54 -13.01
CA VAL A 53 0.13 -17.39 -13.61
C VAL A 53 -0.15 -18.88 -13.40
N ALA A 54 -0.63 -19.28 -12.20
CA ALA A 54 -0.98 -20.68 -11.93
C ALA A 54 -2.14 -21.18 -12.79
N ASP A 55 -3.08 -20.31 -13.13
CA ASP A 55 -4.21 -20.60 -14.01
C ASP A 55 -3.82 -20.58 -15.51
N GLY A 56 -2.53 -20.36 -15.83
CA GLY A 56 -2.01 -20.31 -17.19
C GLY A 56 -2.40 -19.03 -17.95
N ALA A 57 -2.97 -18.04 -17.26
CA ALA A 57 -3.29 -16.74 -17.83
C ALA A 57 -2.03 -15.84 -17.85
N VAL A 58 -1.86 -15.08 -18.92
CA VAL A 58 -0.80 -14.09 -19.02
C VAL A 58 -1.24 -12.86 -18.22
N VAL A 59 -0.46 -12.48 -17.20
CA VAL A 59 -0.55 -11.14 -16.61
C VAL A 59 -0.03 -10.14 -17.64
N GLU A 60 -0.91 -9.66 -18.50
CA GLU A 60 -0.59 -8.51 -19.35
C GLU A 60 -0.16 -7.36 -18.43
N PRO A 61 1.07 -6.83 -18.54
CA PRO A 61 1.49 -5.75 -17.67
C PRO A 61 0.54 -4.59 -17.91
N VAL A 62 0.06 -3.96 -16.84
CA VAL A 62 -0.88 -2.81 -16.87
C VAL A 62 -0.37 -1.67 -17.78
N VAL A 63 0.95 -1.64 -18.03
CA VAL A 63 1.65 -0.75 -18.97
C VAL A 63 1.29 -1.04 -20.44
N MET A 64 1.08 -2.30 -20.82
CA MET A 64 0.76 -2.68 -22.20
C MET A 64 -0.70 -2.43 -22.58
N ILE A 65 -1.64 -2.45 -21.62
CA ILE A 65 -3.02 -2.01 -21.88
C ILE A 65 -3.05 -0.52 -22.25
N LEU A 66 -2.25 0.32 -21.57
CA LEU A 66 -2.17 1.73 -21.92
C LEU A 66 -1.54 1.94 -23.30
N VAL A 67 -0.49 1.19 -23.65
CA VAL A 67 0.15 1.26 -24.96
C VAL A 67 -0.77 0.71 -26.07
N VAL A 68 -1.47 -0.40 -25.86
CA VAL A 68 -2.37 -0.99 -26.86
C VAL A 68 -3.60 -0.11 -27.09
N VAL A 69 -4.22 0.44 -26.04
CA VAL A 69 -5.38 1.33 -26.19
C VAL A 69 -4.99 2.65 -26.86
N ILE A 70 -3.79 3.19 -26.59
CA ILE A 70 -3.31 4.45 -27.21
C ILE A 70 -2.77 4.23 -28.63
N VAL A 71 -2.08 3.11 -28.91
CA VAL A 71 -1.40 2.87 -30.20
C VAL A 71 -2.30 2.15 -31.21
N LEU A 72 -3.26 1.32 -30.78
CA LEU A 72 -4.16 0.58 -31.66
C LEU A 72 -5.60 1.14 -31.68
N GLY A 73 -5.93 2.08 -30.79
CA GLY A 73 -7.25 2.75 -30.72
C GLY A 73 -7.32 4.12 -31.41
N GLY A 74 -6.30 4.50 -32.19
CA GLY A 74 -6.23 5.77 -32.91
C GLY A 74 -6.65 5.66 -34.39
N CYS A 75 -7.95 5.48 -34.63
CA CYS A 75 -8.66 5.95 -35.82
C CYS A 75 -9.80 6.84 -35.35
#